data_AF-A0AAJ6EL08-F1
#
_entry.id   AF-A0AAJ6EL08-F1
#
_cell.length_a   1.000
_cell.length_b   1.000
_cell.length_c   1.000
_cell.angle_alpha   90.00
_cell.angle_beta   90.00
_cell.angle_gamma   90.00
#
_symmetry.space_group_name_H-M   'P 1'
#
loop_
_entity.id
_entity.type
_entity.pdbx_description
1 polymer ?
#
loop_
_entity_poly.entity_id
_entity_poly.type
_entity_poly.pdbx_seq_one_letter_code
_entity_poly.pdbx_strand_id
1 'polypeptide(L)'
;MDLFSFTECANQTQSLRALFELLVSCASKEGFSEVAYGALNFVEPLRFPEYPPPTVAVKWPADWCDRYFKRKYHTIDPIVRRTPMLARPFLWDQLPEYYQLQADERRVLNEAREAGLKHGMSVPLFGPLGRLSVVSFASPSDDVDPRHRISHLNALAWHFHTACVEIVRPSDDSCNRKVTLSERELECMRWAAEGKSSWEMGVILKISENTVNFHLKNAMRKLGATSRIQAIIIAMRLNLL
;
A
#
# COMPACT_ATOMS: atom_id res chain seq x y z
N MET A 1 8.49 -24.53 7.98
CA MET A 1 8.42 -23.48 9.00
C MET A 1 6.97 -23.13 9.08
N ASP A 2 6.34 -23.39 10.22
CA ASP A 2 4.94 -23.03 10.42
C ASP A 2 4.80 -21.50 10.57
N LEU A 3 3.55 -21.03 10.53
CA LEU A 3 3.23 -19.61 10.62
C LEU A 3 3.70 -18.96 11.94
N PHE A 4 3.69 -19.71 13.05
CA PHE A 4 4.12 -19.22 14.35
C PHE A 4 5.62 -18.94 14.36
N SER A 5 6.42 -19.92 13.93
CA SER A 5 7.86 -19.80 13.78
C SER A 5 8.23 -18.65 12.83
N PHE A 6 7.49 -18.51 11.72
CA PHE A 6 7.68 -17.38 10.81
C PHE A 6 7.46 -16.05 11.51
N THR A 7 6.37 -15.93 12.27
CA THR A 7 6.01 -14.69 12.98
C THR A 7 7.06 -14.30 14.01
N GLU A 8 7.54 -15.26 14.81
CA GLU A 8 8.60 -15.01 15.79
C GLU A 8 9.89 -14.53 15.12
N CYS A 9 10.35 -15.23 14.07
CA CYS A 9 11.55 -14.83 13.33
C CYS A 9 11.37 -13.46 12.64
N ALA A 10 10.19 -13.19 12.07
CA ALA A 10 9.88 -11.93 11.43
C ALA A 10 9.98 -10.76 12.41
N ASN A 11 9.42 -10.91 13.61
CA ASN A 11 9.42 -9.87 14.65
C ASN A 11 10.81 -9.62 15.27
N GLN A 12 11.71 -10.60 15.23
CA GLN A 12 13.08 -10.45 15.73
C GLN A 12 14.01 -9.80 14.71
N THR A 13 13.62 -9.77 13.44
CA THR A 13 14.47 -9.30 12.35
C THR A 13 14.44 -7.78 12.23
N GLN A 14 15.61 -7.15 12.19
CA GLN A 14 15.74 -5.68 12.01
C GLN A 14 16.16 -5.28 10.59
N SER A 15 16.25 -6.23 9.66
CA SER A 15 16.69 -6.00 8.28
C SER A 15 15.59 -6.39 7.30
N LEU A 16 15.20 -5.45 6.43
CA LEU A 16 14.25 -5.72 5.34
C LEU A 16 14.70 -6.89 4.48
N ARG A 17 16.02 -7.01 4.19
CA ARG A 17 16.54 -8.07 3.33
C ARG A 17 16.36 -9.45 3.96
N ALA A 18 16.75 -9.60 5.23
CA ALA A 18 16.57 -10.86 5.95
C ALA A 18 15.10 -11.23 6.13
N LEU A 19 14.24 -10.24 6.43
CA LEU A 19 12.80 -10.43 6.55
C LEU A 19 12.16 -10.88 5.23
N PHE A 20 12.59 -10.28 4.11
CA PHE A 20 12.11 -10.63 2.78
C PHE A 20 12.60 -12.01 2.34
N GLU A 21 13.85 -12.37 2.63
CA GLU A 21 14.38 -13.72 2.38
C GLU A 21 13.64 -14.79 3.18
N LEU A 22 13.24 -14.49 4.43
CA LEU A 22 12.42 -15.37 5.24
C LEU A 22 11.03 -15.60 4.62
N LEU A 23 10.37 -14.53 4.16
CA LEU A 23 9.08 -14.62 3.45
C LEU A 23 9.19 -15.49 2.20
N VAL A 24 10.21 -15.22 1.37
CA VAL A 24 10.50 -15.99 0.15
C VAL A 24 10.74 -17.46 0.48
N SER A 25 11.53 -17.77 1.51
CA SER A 25 11.84 -19.14 1.93
C SER A 25 10.59 -19.92 2.36
N CYS A 26 9.65 -19.25 3.04
CA CYS A 26 8.38 -19.86 3.44
C CYS A 26 7.46 -20.07 2.22
N ALA A 27 7.25 -19.05 1.41
CA ALA A 27 6.44 -19.13 0.20
C ALA A 27 6.96 -20.18 -0.80
N SER A 28 8.29 -20.31 -0.92
CA SER A 28 8.92 -21.29 -1.81
C SER A 28 8.62 -22.74 -1.42
N LYS A 29 8.42 -23.04 -0.12
CA LYS A 29 8.02 -24.39 0.34
C LYS A 29 6.62 -24.78 -0.10
N GLU A 30 5.81 -23.80 -0.48
CA GLU A 30 4.46 -23.99 -1.02
C GLU A 30 4.41 -23.84 -2.55
N GLY A 31 5.58 -23.70 -3.20
CA GLY A 31 5.70 -23.58 -4.65
C GLY A 31 5.72 -22.14 -5.18
N PHE A 32 5.73 -21.13 -4.31
CA PHE A 32 5.74 -19.72 -4.69
C PHE A 32 7.12 -19.09 -4.46
N SER A 33 8.03 -19.26 -5.43
CA SER A 33 9.41 -18.75 -5.34
C SER A 33 9.57 -17.29 -5.73
N GLU A 34 8.64 -16.78 -6.54
CA GLU A 34 8.67 -15.43 -7.10
C GLU A 34 7.82 -14.51 -6.21
N VAL A 35 8.47 -13.59 -5.50
CA VAL A 35 7.80 -12.75 -4.51
C VAL A 35 8.14 -11.29 -4.75
N ALA A 36 7.17 -10.40 -4.58
CA ALA A 36 7.40 -8.96 -4.57
C ALA A 36 6.61 -8.28 -3.45
N TYR A 37 7.18 -7.21 -2.94
CA TYR A 37 6.57 -6.30 -2.00
C TYR A 37 6.68 -4.87 -2.53
N GLY A 38 5.56 -4.15 -2.56
CA GLY A 38 5.48 -2.79 -3.07
C GLY A 38 4.65 -1.87 -2.19
N ALA A 39 4.99 -0.58 -2.20
CA ALA A 39 4.27 0.52 -1.56
C ALA A 39 3.58 1.35 -2.66
N LEU A 40 2.25 1.32 -2.73
CA LEU A 40 1.50 1.76 -3.91
C LEU A 40 1.16 3.25 -3.90
N ASN A 41 0.78 3.80 -2.74
CA ASN A 41 0.32 5.19 -2.62
C ASN A 41 1.22 6.06 -1.74
N PHE A 42 2.40 5.56 -1.39
CA PHE A 42 3.44 6.27 -0.64
C PHE A 42 4.81 5.78 -1.08
N VAL A 43 5.84 6.57 -0.79
CA VAL A 43 7.23 6.15 -1.01
C VAL A 43 7.77 5.61 0.30
N GLU A 44 8.15 4.33 0.31
CA GLU A 44 8.82 3.69 1.44
C GLU A 44 10.34 3.95 1.34
N PRO A 45 10.95 4.65 2.31
CA PRO A 45 12.39 4.88 2.31
C PRO A 45 13.20 3.60 2.50
N LEU A 46 12.70 2.66 3.31
CA LEU A 46 13.36 1.37 3.53
C LEU A 46 13.03 0.42 2.37
N ARG A 47 13.91 0.37 1.37
CA ARG A 47 13.72 -0.44 0.16
C ARG A 47 15.04 -0.93 -0.40
N PHE A 48 14.96 -1.92 -1.28
CA PHE A 48 16.05 -2.37 -2.13
C PHE A 48 16.40 -1.25 -3.13
N PRO A 49 17.66 -0.75 -3.13
CA PRO A 49 18.05 0.39 -3.96
C PRO A 49 18.04 0.10 -5.46
N GLU A 50 18.06 -1.18 -5.85
CA GLU A 50 18.16 -1.65 -7.23
C GLU A 50 16.88 -1.37 -8.05
N TYR A 51 15.74 -1.17 -7.39
CA TYR A 51 14.42 -1.10 -8.05
C TYR A 51 13.70 0.21 -7.75
N PRO A 52 13.08 0.87 -8.76
CA PRO A 52 12.35 2.13 -8.56
C PRO A 52 11.00 1.92 -7.83
N PRO A 53 10.41 2.99 -7.24
CA PRO A 53 9.04 2.94 -6.74
C PRO A 53 8.05 2.51 -7.84
N PRO A 54 6.95 1.80 -7.50
CA PRO A 54 6.47 1.47 -6.16
C PRO A 54 7.15 0.24 -5.51
N THR A 55 8.15 -0.37 -6.14
CA THR A 55 8.79 -1.59 -5.63
C THR A 55 9.65 -1.33 -4.40
N VAL A 56 9.44 -2.13 -3.35
CA VAL A 56 10.18 -2.07 -2.08
C VAL A 56 11.20 -3.21 -2.01
N ALA A 57 10.76 -4.44 -2.29
CA ALA A 57 11.62 -5.61 -2.35
C ALA A 57 11.06 -6.58 -3.40
N VAL A 58 11.93 -7.24 -4.15
CA VAL A 58 11.49 -8.17 -5.20
C VAL A 58 12.51 -9.28 -5.40
N LYS A 59 11.98 -10.48 -5.66
CA LYS A 59 12.69 -11.65 -6.14
C LYS A 59 11.86 -12.21 -7.29
N TRP A 60 12.19 -11.75 -8.49
CA TRP A 60 11.69 -12.23 -9.77
C TRP A 60 12.89 -12.63 -10.65
N PRO A 61 12.67 -13.31 -11.79
CA PRO A 61 13.73 -13.51 -12.78
C PRO A 61 14.34 -12.16 -13.20
N ALA A 62 15.67 -12.07 -13.22
CA ALA A 62 16.38 -10.81 -13.45
C ALA A 62 15.98 -10.16 -14.79
N ASP A 63 15.89 -10.96 -15.85
CA ASP A 63 15.46 -10.51 -17.18
C ASP A 63 14.05 -9.91 -17.18
N TRP A 64 13.16 -10.41 -16.31
CA TRP A 64 11.82 -9.86 -16.13
C TRP A 64 11.85 -8.53 -15.40
N CYS A 65 12.61 -8.42 -14.30
CA CYS A 65 12.80 -7.15 -13.60
C CYS A 65 13.28 -6.05 -14.56
N ASP A 66 14.35 -6.33 -15.32
CA ASP A 66 14.93 -5.38 -16.27
C ASP A 66 13.91 -4.92 -17.31
N ARG A 67 13.16 -5.87 -17.90
CA ARG A 67 12.10 -5.56 -18.87
C ARG A 67 10.98 -4.73 -18.24
N TYR A 68 10.50 -5.14 -17.07
CA TYR A 68 9.37 -4.53 -16.36
C TYR A 68 9.65 -3.06 -16.03
N PHE A 69 10.85 -2.76 -15.52
CA PHE A 69 11.22 -1.38 -15.20
C PHE A 69 11.60 -0.56 -16.43
N LYS A 70 12.34 -1.13 -17.40
CA LYS A 70 12.70 -0.43 -18.65
C LYS A 70 11.46 0.00 -19.46
N ARG A 71 10.42 -0.83 -19.48
CA ARG A 71 9.15 -0.55 -20.16
C ARG A 71 8.11 0.18 -19.28
N LYS A 72 8.48 0.53 -18.04
CA LYS A 72 7.60 1.22 -17.06
C LYS A 72 6.28 0.48 -16.79
N TYR A 73 6.31 -0.84 -16.77
CA TYR A 73 5.12 -1.66 -16.58
C TYR A 73 4.40 -1.40 -15.24
N HIS A 74 5.11 -1.00 -14.18
CA HIS A 74 4.49 -0.55 -12.93
C HIS A 74 3.40 0.53 -13.08
N THR A 75 3.41 1.32 -14.15
CA THR A 75 2.39 2.37 -14.41
C THR A 75 1.11 1.84 -15.05
N ILE A 76 1.20 0.68 -15.72
CA ILE A 76 0.11 0.05 -16.47
C ILE A 76 -0.23 -1.34 -15.93
N ASP A 77 0.50 -1.84 -14.93
CA ASP A 77 0.29 -3.16 -14.36
C ASP A 77 -1.13 -3.27 -13.78
N PRO A 78 -1.96 -4.21 -14.28
CA PRO A 78 -3.30 -4.36 -13.77
C PRO A 78 -3.34 -4.78 -12.29
N ILE A 79 -2.36 -5.54 -11.80
CA ILE A 79 -2.27 -5.94 -10.39
C ILE A 79 -2.11 -4.69 -9.52
N VAL A 80 -1.16 -3.82 -9.86
CA VAL A 80 -0.91 -2.55 -9.14
C VAL A 80 -2.15 -1.66 -9.20
N ARG A 81 -2.78 -1.51 -10.37
CA ARG A 81 -3.95 -0.65 -10.56
C ARG A 81 -5.20 -1.13 -9.83
N ARG A 82 -5.41 -2.45 -9.71
CA ARG A 82 -6.62 -3.02 -9.09
C ARG A 82 -6.48 -3.26 -7.60
N THR A 83 -5.26 -3.39 -7.08
CA THR A 83 -5.01 -3.60 -5.64
C THR A 83 -5.78 -2.61 -4.74
N PRO A 84 -5.84 -1.28 -5.01
CA PRO A 84 -6.57 -0.34 -4.16
C PRO A 84 -8.09 -0.58 -4.11
N MET A 85 -8.63 -1.33 -5.08
CA MET A 85 -10.06 -1.62 -5.19
C MET A 85 -10.43 -2.96 -4.55
N LEU A 86 -9.45 -3.76 -4.13
CA LEU A 86 -9.66 -5.12 -3.64
C LEU A 86 -9.30 -5.20 -2.15
N ALA A 87 -10.22 -5.72 -1.34
CA ALA A 87 -10.03 -5.86 0.11
C ALA A 87 -9.52 -7.27 0.52
N ARG A 88 -9.40 -8.19 -0.43
CA ARG A 88 -9.04 -9.60 -0.20
C ARG A 88 -7.93 -10.03 -1.17
N PRO A 89 -7.18 -11.09 -0.83
CA PRO A 89 -6.28 -11.72 -1.79
C PRO A 89 -7.02 -12.05 -3.09
N PHE A 90 -6.36 -11.83 -4.21
CA PHE A 90 -6.92 -12.08 -5.53
C PHE A 90 -5.90 -12.77 -6.44
N LEU A 91 -6.40 -13.60 -7.34
CA LEU A 91 -5.59 -14.32 -8.33
C LEU A 91 -5.46 -13.49 -9.60
N TRP A 92 -4.29 -13.55 -10.23
CA TRP A 92 -4.05 -12.76 -11.44
C TRP A 92 -4.88 -13.24 -12.62
N ASP A 93 -5.06 -14.56 -12.75
CA ASP A 93 -5.86 -15.18 -13.81
C ASP A 93 -7.36 -14.86 -13.71
N GLN A 94 -7.82 -14.43 -12.54
CA GLN A 94 -9.21 -14.01 -12.33
C GLN A 94 -9.44 -12.55 -12.72
N LEU A 95 -8.41 -11.72 -12.86
CA LEU A 95 -8.58 -10.31 -13.20
C LEU A 95 -9.33 -10.09 -14.52
N PRO A 96 -9.04 -10.83 -15.62
CA PRO A 96 -9.78 -10.68 -16.87
C PRO A 96 -11.25 -11.12 -16.78
N GLU A 97 -11.63 -11.93 -15.80
CA GLU A 97 -13.02 -12.38 -15.60
C GLU A 97 -13.88 -11.26 -15.00
N TYR A 98 -13.31 -10.46 -14.10
CA TYR A 98 -14.01 -9.39 -13.39
C TYR A 98 -13.78 -7.99 -13.99
N TYR A 99 -12.72 -7.80 -14.76
CA TYR A 99 -12.33 -6.49 -15.28
C TYR A 99 -12.01 -6.53 -16.78
N GLN A 100 -12.51 -5.53 -17.50
CA GLN A 100 -12.10 -5.31 -18.88
C GLN A 100 -10.69 -4.71 -18.92
N LEU A 101 -9.68 -5.58 -19.09
CA LEU A 101 -8.28 -5.17 -19.22
C LEU A 101 -8.00 -4.55 -20.60
N GLN A 102 -7.26 -3.45 -20.62
CA GLN A 102 -6.76 -2.83 -21.86
C GLN A 102 -5.70 -3.72 -22.53
N ALA A 103 -5.43 -3.50 -23.82
CA ALA A 103 -4.47 -4.30 -24.59
C ALA A 103 -3.07 -4.32 -23.95
N ASP A 104 -2.59 -3.16 -23.47
CA ASP A 104 -1.29 -3.07 -22.82
C ASP A 104 -1.26 -3.75 -21.44
N GLU A 105 -2.37 -3.70 -20.69
CA GLU A 105 -2.49 -4.38 -19.39
C GLU A 105 -2.47 -5.91 -19.56
N ARG A 106 -3.13 -6.43 -20.60
CA ARG A 106 -3.07 -7.86 -20.96
C ARG A 106 -1.67 -8.27 -21.39
N ARG A 107 -0.96 -7.40 -22.11
CA ARG A 107 0.44 -7.65 -22.51
C ARG A 107 1.33 -7.85 -21.28
N VAL A 108 1.17 -7.03 -20.24
CA VAL A 108 1.95 -7.18 -18.99
C VAL A 108 1.74 -8.57 -18.37
N LEU A 109 0.49 -9.03 -18.24
CA LEU A 109 0.19 -10.36 -17.67
C LEU A 109 0.75 -11.49 -18.53
N ASN A 110 0.59 -11.40 -19.85
CA ASN A 110 1.09 -12.42 -20.78
C ASN A 110 2.63 -12.51 -20.74
N GLU A 111 3.33 -11.37 -20.81
CA GLU A 111 4.80 -11.36 -20.76
C GLU A 111 5.31 -11.80 -19.37
N ALA A 112 4.59 -11.49 -18.29
CA ALA A 112 4.93 -11.97 -16.94
C ALA A 112 4.82 -13.50 -16.86
N ARG A 113 3.75 -14.07 -17.41
CA ARG A 113 3.54 -15.51 -17.50
C ARG A 113 4.63 -16.21 -18.32
N GLU A 114 5.00 -15.64 -19.48
CA GLU A 114 6.11 -16.14 -20.30
C GLU A 114 7.45 -16.09 -19.57
N ALA A 115 7.65 -15.09 -18.71
CA ALA A 115 8.83 -14.96 -17.88
C ALA A 115 8.84 -15.87 -16.64
N GLY A 116 7.83 -16.71 -16.45
CA GLY A 116 7.75 -17.66 -15.34
C GLY A 116 6.95 -17.18 -14.14
N LEU A 117 6.25 -16.04 -14.22
CA LEU A 117 5.30 -15.61 -13.19
C LEU A 117 3.89 -16.06 -13.61
N LYS A 118 3.66 -17.37 -13.63
CA LYS A 118 2.46 -17.96 -14.25
C LYS A 118 1.25 -17.92 -13.32
N HIS A 119 1.34 -18.58 -12.18
CA HIS A 119 0.24 -18.74 -11.23
C HIS A 119 0.45 -17.80 -10.06
N GLY A 120 -0.16 -16.62 -10.14
CA GLY A 120 0.09 -15.55 -9.19
C GLY A 120 -1.11 -15.13 -8.36
N MET A 121 -0.82 -14.68 -7.14
CA MET A 121 -1.77 -14.10 -6.20
C MET A 121 -1.17 -12.84 -5.59
N SER A 122 -2.00 -11.83 -5.36
CA SER A 122 -1.60 -10.62 -4.64
C SER A 122 -2.49 -10.39 -3.43
N VAL A 123 -1.88 -9.90 -2.35
CA VAL A 123 -2.52 -9.57 -1.08
C VAL A 123 -2.47 -8.05 -0.90
N PRO A 124 -3.61 -7.35 -0.95
CA PRO A 124 -3.72 -5.95 -0.56
C PRO A 124 -3.48 -5.79 0.94
N LEU A 125 -2.59 -4.89 1.33
CA LEU A 125 -2.17 -4.66 2.72
C LEU A 125 -2.42 -3.20 3.09
N PHE A 126 -3.53 -2.95 3.77
CA PHE A 126 -3.91 -1.62 4.24
C PHE A 126 -3.27 -1.33 5.59
N GLY A 127 -2.46 -0.27 5.65
CA GLY A 127 -1.76 0.17 6.84
C GLY A 127 -2.28 1.50 7.38
N PRO A 128 -1.73 1.96 8.52
CA PRO A 128 -2.04 3.26 9.11
C PRO A 128 -1.84 4.41 8.11
N LEU A 129 -2.57 5.50 8.34
CA LEU A 129 -2.53 6.71 7.52
C LEU A 129 -2.98 6.51 6.06
N GLY A 130 -3.81 5.50 5.81
CA GLY A 130 -4.28 5.14 4.47
C GLY A 130 -3.20 4.58 3.56
N ARG A 131 -2.05 4.16 4.12
CA ARG A 131 -0.98 3.52 3.34
C ARG A 131 -1.48 2.21 2.76
N LEU A 132 -1.14 1.98 1.49
CA LEU A 132 -1.45 0.75 0.79
C LEU A 132 -0.17 0.11 0.29
N SER A 133 0.08 -1.09 0.75
CA SER A 133 1.12 -1.97 0.23
C SER A 133 0.51 -3.20 -0.44
N VAL A 134 1.32 -3.92 -1.18
CA VAL A 134 0.95 -5.19 -1.80
C VAL A 134 2.07 -6.19 -1.65
N VAL A 135 1.73 -7.43 -1.30
CA VAL A 135 2.63 -8.58 -1.48
C VAL A 135 2.07 -9.41 -2.63
N SER A 136 2.94 -9.77 -3.57
CA SER A 136 2.62 -10.57 -4.74
C SER A 136 3.45 -11.85 -4.70
N PHE A 137 2.79 -13.00 -4.81
CA PHE A 137 3.41 -14.32 -4.90
C PHE A 137 3.12 -14.90 -6.27
N ALA A 138 4.11 -15.55 -6.89
CA ALA A 138 3.93 -16.30 -8.12
C ALA A 138 4.74 -17.59 -8.14
N SER A 139 4.21 -18.56 -8.88
CA SER A 139 4.87 -19.83 -9.16
C SER A 139 5.26 -19.94 -10.64
N PRO A 140 6.46 -20.44 -10.94
CA PRO A 140 6.83 -20.86 -12.30
C PRO A 140 6.27 -22.25 -12.67
N SER A 141 5.86 -23.05 -11.69
CA SER A 141 5.35 -24.40 -11.88
C SER A 141 3.86 -24.39 -12.21
N ASP A 142 3.46 -25.20 -13.19
CA ASP A 142 2.04 -25.35 -13.56
C ASP A 142 1.25 -26.26 -12.62
N ASP A 143 1.92 -27.01 -11.75
CA ASP A 143 1.29 -27.94 -10.80
C ASP A 143 0.82 -27.25 -9.51
N VAL A 144 1.07 -25.94 -9.37
CA VAL A 144 0.80 -25.17 -8.15
C VAL A 144 -0.39 -24.25 -8.39
N ASP A 145 -1.51 -24.53 -7.69
CA ASP A 145 -2.67 -23.64 -7.69
C ASP A 145 -2.69 -22.77 -6.39
N PRO A 146 -2.58 -21.44 -6.49
CA PRO A 146 -2.68 -20.53 -5.35
C PRO A 146 -3.99 -20.64 -4.57
N ARG A 147 -5.09 -21.13 -5.17
CA ARG A 147 -6.39 -21.33 -4.51
C ARG A 147 -6.30 -22.21 -3.27
N HIS A 148 -5.40 -23.18 -3.27
CA HIS A 148 -5.22 -24.11 -2.15
C HIS A 148 -4.33 -23.58 -1.02
N ARG A 149 -3.75 -22.37 -1.19
CA ARG A 149 -2.79 -21.76 -0.25
C ARG A 149 -3.15 -20.32 0.14
N ILE A 150 -4.27 -19.77 -0.35
CA ILE A 150 -4.70 -18.38 -0.12
C ILE A 150 -4.59 -17.98 1.34
N SER A 151 -5.16 -18.76 2.26
CA SER A 151 -5.21 -18.42 3.68
C SER A 151 -3.82 -18.29 4.31
N HIS A 152 -2.91 -19.20 3.95
CA HIS A 152 -1.57 -19.23 4.53
C HIS A 152 -0.68 -18.15 3.93
N LEU A 153 -0.68 -17.99 2.60
CA LEU A 153 0.04 -16.90 1.91
C LEU A 153 -0.46 -15.52 2.34
N ASN A 154 -1.77 -15.36 2.55
CA ASN A 154 -2.36 -14.14 3.11
C ASN A 154 -1.82 -13.87 4.52
N ALA A 155 -1.78 -14.89 5.39
CA ALA A 155 -1.23 -14.74 6.74
C ALA A 155 0.26 -14.35 6.68
N LEU A 156 1.08 -15.05 5.89
CA LEU A 156 2.50 -14.71 5.69
C LEU A 156 2.69 -13.27 5.22
N ALA A 157 1.89 -12.81 4.26
CA ALA A 157 1.93 -11.42 3.78
C ALA A 157 1.61 -10.40 4.88
N TRP A 158 0.59 -10.64 5.70
CA TRP A 158 0.22 -9.75 6.80
C TRP A 158 1.26 -9.71 7.92
N HIS A 159 1.80 -10.87 8.30
CA HIS A 159 2.86 -10.95 9.31
C HIS A 159 4.16 -10.30 8.82
N PHE A 160 4.55 -10.53 7.56
CA PHE A 160 5.66 -9.84 6.92
C PHE A 160 5.45 -8.32 6.91
N HIS A 161 4.27 -7.86 6.48
CA HIS A 161 3.97 -6.43 6.37
C HIS A 161 4.04 -5.73 7.72
N THR A 162 3.48 -6.36 8.76
CA THR A 162 3.49 -5.83 10.12
C THR A 162 4.92 -5.69 10.63
N ALA A 163 5.74 -6.73 10.51
CA ALA A 163 7.15 -6.68 10.89
C ALA A 163 7.92 -5.63 10.08
N CYS A 164 7.68 -5.52 8.77
CA CYS A 164 8.31 -4.52 7.91
C CYS A 164 7.97 -3.09 8.37
N VAL A 165 6.71 -2.83 8.70
CA VAL A 165 6.29 -1.51 9.23
C VAL A 165 6.96 -1.22 10.56
N GLU A 166 7.15 -2.22 11.42
CA GLU A 166 7.85 -2.06 12.71
C GLU A 166 9.34 -1.74 12.55
N ILE A 167 10.03 -2.33 11.57
CA ILE A 167 11.43 -1.97 11.25
C ILE A 167 11.54 -0.50 10.82
N VAL A 168 10.54 0.01 10.09
CA VAL A 168 10.51 1.40 9.58
C VAL A 168 10.12 2.40 10.66
N ARG A 169 9.44 1.98 11.74
CA ARG A 169 9.01 2.90 12.80
C ARG A 169 10.23 3.66 13.30
N PRO A 170 10.28 4.99 13.12
CA PRO A 170 11.35 5.77 13.70
C PRO A 170 11.34 5.55 15.20
N SER A 171 12.50 5.29 15.78
CA SER A 171 12.75 5.49 17.22
C SER A 171 12.55 6.96 17.64
N ASP A 172 12.33 7.86 16.68
CA ASP A 172 12.05 9.28 16.89
C ASP A 172 10.54 9.58 16.93
N ASP A 173 10.11 10.10 18.08
CA ASP A 173 8.81 10.72 18.40
C ASP A 173 8.39 11.89 17.46
N SER A 174 9.16 12.20 16.42
CA SER A 174 8.92 13.34 15.53
C SER A 174 7.72 13.16 14.59
N CYS A 175 7.41 11.92 14.17
CA CYS A 175 6.17 11.60 13.47
C CYS A 175 4.97 11.45 14.42
N ASN A 176 5.23 11.44 15.74
CA ASN A 176 4.23 11.35 16.80
C ASN A 176 3.83 12.73 17.34
N ARG A 177 4.15 13.81 16.62
CA ARG A 177 3.54 15.12 16.87
C ARG A 177 2.06 14.99 16.50
N LYS A 178 1.26 14.45 17.43
CA LYS A 178 -0.19 14.34 17.33
C LYS A 178 -0.71 15.73 16.97
N VAL A 179 -1.00 15.94 15.69
CA VAL A 179 -1.59 17.20 15.24
C VAL A 179 -3.01 17.19 15.77
N THR A 180 -3.21 17.84 16.91
CA THR A 180 -4.52 18.00 17.54
C THR A 180 -5.17 19.27 17.03
N LEU A 181 -6.24 19.08 16.26
CA LEU A 181 -7.18 20.14 15.92
C LEU A 181 -8.15 20.34 17.09
N SER A 182 -8.58 21.57 17.33
CA SER A 182 -9.70 21.82 18.25
C SER A 182 -10.99 21.30 17.65
N GLU A 183 -12.02 21.07 18.47
CA GLU A 183 -13.34 20.64 17.99
C GLU A 183 -13.88 21.56 16.90
N ARG A 184 -13.74 22.89 17.06
CA ARG A 184 -14.18 23.88 16.07
C ARG A 184 -13.38 23.84 14.78
N GLU A 185 -12.06 23.64 14.87
CA GLU A 185 -11.23 23.44 13.69
C GLU A 185 -11.66 22.19 12.93
N LEU A 186 -11.96 21.11 13.65
CA LEU A 186 -12.34 19.82 13.08
C LEU A 186 -13.75 19.87 12.47
N GLU A 187 -14.71 20.53 13.12
CA GLU A 187 -16.04 20.82 12.55
C GLU A 187 -15.95 21.60 11.23
N CYS A 188 -15.15 22.68 11.19
CA CYS A 188 -14.95 23.45 9.97
C CYS A 188 -14.28 22.61 8.88
N MET A 189 -13.30 21.77 9.23
CA MET A 189 -12.60 20.90 8.29
C MET A 189 -13.52 19.81 7.72
N ARG A 190 -14.44 19.23 8.52
CA ARG A 190 -15.44 18.25 8.06
C ARG A 190 -16.38 18.87 7.03
N TRP A 191 -16.96 20.03 7.32
CA TRP A 191 -17.84 20.71 6.36
C TRP A 191 -17.10 21.18 5.11
N ALA A 192 -15.84 21.59 5.25
CA ALA A 192 -15.00 21.92 4.11
C ALA A 192 -14.71 20.67 3.24
N ALA A 193 -14.55 19.49 3.84
CA ALA A 193 -14.40 18.22 3.12
C ALA A 193 -15.67 17.82 2.35
N GLU A 194 -16.85 18.14 2.90
CA GLU A 194 -18.15 18.01 2.23
C GLU A 194 -18.41 19.11 1.17
N GLY A 195 -17.43 19.96 0.88
CA GLY A 195 -17.51 20.98 -0.18
C GLY A 195 -18.24 22.27 0.21
N LYS A 196 -18.50 22.51 1.50
CA LYS A 196 -19.18 23.75 1.95
C LYS A 196 -18.28 24.98 1.85
N SER A 197 -18.85 26.08 1.39
CA SER A 197 -18.24 27.42 1.43
C SER A 197 -18.15 27.96 2.86
N SER A 198 -17.25 28.92 3.10
CA SER A 198 -17.09 29.52 4.43
C SER A 198 -18.38 30.17 4.94
N TRP A 199 -19.18 30.72 4.02
CA TRP A 199 -20.49 31.28 4.32
C TRP A 199 -21.50 30.19 4.75
N GLU A 200 -21.64 29.11 3.97
CA GLU A 200 -22.52 27.99 4.32
C GLU A 200 -22.12 27.35 5.65
N MET A 201 -20.82 27.18 5.89
CA MET A 201 -20.29 26.71 7.17
C MET A 201 -20.68 27.64 8.32
N GLY A 202 -20.64 28.96 8.11
CA GLY A 202 -21.07 29.94 9.11
C GLY A 202 -22.55 29.79 9.47
N VAL A 203 -23.41 29.57 8.45
CA VAL A 203 -24.83 29.29 8.65
C VAL A 203 -25.05 27.99 9.43
N ILE A 204 -24.37 26.90 9.04
CA ILE A 204 -24.51 25.58 9.67
C ILE A 204 -24.02 25.60 11.13
N LEU A 205 -22.85 26.19 11.37
CA LEU A 205 -22.19 26.21 12.68
C LEU A 205 -22.65 27.37 13.58
N LYS A 206 -23.52 28.25 13.08
CA LYS A 206 -24.03 29.45 13.76
C LYS A 206 -22.90 30.38 14.23
N ILE A 207 -21.91 30.62 13.37
CA ILE A 207 -20.78 31.53 13.60
C ILE A 207 -20.55 32.41 12.36
N SER A 208 -19.78 33.49 12.50
CA SER A 208 -19.48 34.35 11.35
C SER A 208 -18.58 33.63 10.33
N GLU A 209 -18.68 34.00 9.06
CA GLU A 209 -17.78 33.52 8.01
C GLU A 209 -16.31 33.79 8.35
N ASN A 210 -16.02 34.94 8.97
CA ASN A 210 -14.68 35.29 9.44
C ASN A 210 -14.17 34.32 10.52
N THR A 211 -15.05 33.87 11.43
CA THR A 211 -14.73 32.88 12.46
C THR A 211 -14.43 31.51 11.83
N VAL A 212 -15.19 31.09 10.83
CA VAL A 212 -14.89 29.87 10.05
C VAL A 212 -13.50 29.98 9.40
N ASN A 213 -13.23 31.09 8.72
CA ASN A 213 -11.94 31.32 8.06
C ASN A 213 -10.78 31.34 9.06
N PHE A 214 -10.99 31.84 10.28
CA PHE A 214 -10.01 31.80 11.36
C PHE A 214 -9.70 30.35 11.78
N HIS A 215 -10.72 29.53 12.03
CA HIS A 215 -10.52 28.11 12.37
C HIS A 215 -9.83 27.33 11.26
N LEU A 216 -10.24 27.52 10.00
CA LEU A 216 -9.59 26.85 8.86
C LEU A 216 -8.13 27.27 8.69
N LYS A 217 -7.79 28.55 8.87
CA LYS A 217 -6.40 29.02 8.83
C LYS A 217 -5.56 28.40 9.95
N ASN A 218 -6.11 28.29 11.16
CA ASN A 218 -5.41 27.64 12.28
C ASN A 218 -5.20 26.15 12.01
N ALA A 219 -6.22 25.45 11.49
CA ALA A 219 -6.12 24.05 11.10
C ALA A 219 -5.04 23.85 10.02
N MET A 220 -5.06 24.66 8.96
CA MET A 220 -4.04 24.65 7.90
C MET A 220 -2.62 24.83 8.47
N ARG A 221 -2.42 25.80 9.37
CA ARG A 221 -1.13 26.03 10.02
C ARG A 221 -0.68 24.83 10.85
N LYS A 222 -1.58 24.25 11.65
CA LYS A 222 -1.29 23.05 12.47
C LYS A 222 -0.95 21.83 11.61
N LEU A 223 -1.58 21.69 10.46
CA LEU A 223 -1.36 20.60 9.50
C LEU A 223 -0.18 20.84 8.54
N GLY A 224 0.46 22.02 8.59
CA GLY A 224 1.54 22.38 7.65
C GLY A 224 1.06 22.52 6.20
N ALA A 225 -0.22 22.82 5.99
CA ALA A 225 -0.84 22.92 4.67
C ALA A 225 -0.81 24.36 4.13
N THR A 226 -0.55 24.52 2.83
CA THR A 226 -0.56 25.82 2.14
C THR A 226 -1.92 26.15 1.53
N SER A 227 -2.81 25.16 1.38
CA SER A 227 -4.17 25.35 0.88
C SER A 227 -5.21 24.58 1.68
N ARG A 228 -6.48 25.01 1.58
CA ARG A 228 -7.63 24.33 2.21
C ARG A 228 -7.75 22.88 1.77
N ILE A 229 -7.61 22.62 0.46
CA ILE A 229 -7.68 21.28 -0.11
C ILE A 229 -6.53 20.41 0.42
N GLN A 230 -5.30 20.93 0.43
CA GLN A 230 -4.17 20.20 0.99
C GLN A 230 -4.38 19.88 2.47
N ALA A 231 -4.94 20.81 3.26
CA ALA A 231 -5.27 20.57 4.66
C ALA A 231 -6.29 19.44 4.82
N ILE A 232 -7.33 19.41 3.99
CA ILE A 232 -8.35 18.34 4.01
C ILE A 232 -7.69 17.00 3.73
N ILE A 233 -6.86 16.92 2.68
CA ILE A 233 -6.14 15.68 2.31
C ILE A 233 -5.21 15.22 3.44
N ILE A 234 -4.47 16.14 4.07
CA ILE A 234 -3.59 15.81 5.19
C ILE A 234 -4.42 15.34 6.39
N ALA A 235 -5.51 16.02 6.73
CA ALA A 235 -6.37 15.64 7.85
C ALA A 235 -7.02 14.26 7.65
N MET A 236 -7.49 13.94 6.43
CA MET A 236 -7.96 12.60 6.07
C MET A 236 -6.86 11.54 6.22
N ARG A 237 -5.65 11.81 5.72
CA ARG A 237 -4.51 10.89 5.86
C ARG A 237 -4.10 10.67 7.31
N LEU A 238 -4.24 11.69 8.16
CA LEU A 238 -3.99 11.59 9.60
C LEU A 238 -5.18 11.00 10.39
N ASN A 239 -6.26 10.58 9.70
CA ASN A 239 -7.49 10.05 10.29
C ASN A 239 -8.10 11.02 11.33
N LEU A 240 -8.05 12.33 11.02
CA LEU A 240 -8.66 13.40 11.82
C LEU A 240 -10.07 13.77 11.34
N LEU A 241 -10.47 13.32 10.14
CA LEU A 241 -11.78 13.55 9.52
C LEU A 241 -12.53 12.24 9.33
#